data_AF-A0A6M4PFZ5-F1
#
_entry.id   AF-A0A6M4PFZ5-F1
#
_cell.length_a   1.000
_cell.length_b   1.000
_cell.length_c   1.000
_cell.angle_alpha   90.00
_cell.angle_beta   90.00
_cell.angle_gamma   90.00
#
_symmetry.space_group_name_H-M   'P 1'
#
loop_
_entity.id
_entity.type
_entity.pdbx_description
1 polymer ?
#
loop_
_entity_poly.entity_id
_entity_poly.type
_entity_poly.pdbx_seq_one_letter_code
_entity_poly.pdbx_strand_id
1 'polypeptide(L)'
;MLTPHPPRPPYPPSGADPGESDEFLAGPLRAGSDAEASRSAALLMARHWQPAQEYAVICLAASGPLAHMVTATAFHQVLGRLALGEAADALRPRLLVAVRDTVLNWSGTDRITAVLPGLGKPAGGRGMRAAQPLVPENRTLSDRSFHALSRLEQALLWHAEVEAEPVDVPAGLLGVDIRNATAALEQAREKFREGLVRAHRELAPGKECRYYNRLLDVPIRRGGTLLPDVQEHLAGCAYCRHAAEQLGHTDAALGVLLAEAVLGWGARRYLASRPGRRPGPARSGSRRAGGRRRGGGRRGAEEAGRGLPARFLAGVSAHRAPGTAWSSRTLLTGVGVASAGLLATVLAVAGWPDRDDGTAPVATSATPGAPAPSGTLGLPAAGRPGPLRNAAGRCLDVKGTPQQGASAVLADCSGSATQRWTYGTDGLLRSAAGTGLCLDSHADAGVVLLGRCAGAGSERGDDVRYDLTSRGELLPRWDRTLALAAGGDQAGADLVVKVRDGSPGQRWLSGGSS
;
A
#
# COMPACT_ATOMS: atom_id res chain seq x y z
N MET A 1 3.80 42.55 -18.91
CA MET A 1 3.56 41.74 -17.70
C MET A 1 3.11 40.36 -18.14
N LEU A 2 4.01 39.38 -18.09
CA LEU A 2 3.76 37.99 -18.44
C LEU A 2 3.05 37.33 -17.26
N THR A 3 1.85 36.79 -17.49
CA THR A 3 1.12 35.95 -16.53
C THR A 3 1.77 34.56 -16.49
N PRO A 4 2.40 34.12 -15.39
CA PRO A 4 2.79 32.73 -15.27
C PRO A 4 1.70 32.04 -14.46
N HIS A 5 0.85 31.27 -15.13
CA HIS A 5 0.24 30.00 -14.69
C HIS A 5 -0.96 29.73 -15.62
N PRO A 6 -0.88 28.72 -16.50
CA PRO A 6 -2.06 28.30 -17.24
C PRO A 6 -3.09 27.70 -16.26
N PRO A 7 -4.40 27.80 -16.55
CA PRO A 7 -5.41 27.17 -15.72
C PRO A 7 -5.18 25.65 -15.68
N ARG A 8 -5.31 25.05 -14.49
CA ARG A 8 -5.30 23.58 -14.34
C ARG A 8 -6.44 22.99 -15.16
N PRO A 9 -6.23 21.92 -15.93
CA PRO A 9 -7.32 21.25 -16.61
C PRO A 9 -8.30 20.68 -15.58
N PRO A 10 -9.62 20.79 -15.82
CA PRO A 10 -10.66 20.31 -14.90
C PRO A 10 -10.74 18.77 -14.80
N TYR A 11 -9.92 18.06 -15.57
CA TYR A 11 -9.77 16.60 -15.58
C TYR A 11 -8.28 16.25 -15.67
N PRO A 12 -7.83 15.09 -15.14
CA PRO A 12 -6.54 14.53 -15.52
C PRO A 12 -6.48 14.39 -17.05
N PRO A 13 -5.31 14.54 -17.69
CA PRO A 13 -5.19 14.48 -19.14
C PRO A 13 -5.79 13.16 -19.65
N SER A 14 -6.78 13.30 -20.52
CA SER A 14 -7.41 12.20 -21.24
C SER A 14 -6.44 11.63 -22.28
N GLY A 15 -6.34 10.29 -22.34
CA GLY A 15 -5.74 9.59 -23.48
C GLY A 15 -4.24 9.37 -23.34
N ALA A 16 -3.91 8.26 -22.68
CA ALA A 16 -2.58 7.69 -22.58
C ALA A 16 -1.95 7.48 -23.96
N ASP A 17 -0.72 7.93 -24.13
CA ASP A 17 0.26 7.07 -24.79
C ASP A 17 0.32 5.78 -23.96
N PRO A 18 0.24 4.57 -24.55
CA PRO A 18 0.30 3.29 -23.83
C PRO A 18 1.54 3.11 -22.91
N GLY A 19 2.47 4.06 -22.91
CA GLY A 19 3.78 3.98 -22.26
C GLY A 19 3.86 4.39 -20.79
N GLU A 20 2.85 4.96 -20.12
CA GLU A 20 2.99 5.40 -18.72
C GLU A 20 1.94 4.81 -17.76
N SER A 21 1.85 3.49 -17.67
CA SER A 21 1.11 2.83 -16.57
C SER A 21 1.70 3.18 -15.20
N ASP A 22 0.95 2.95 -14.12
CA ASP A 22 1.47 3.15 -12.76
C ASP A 22 2.67 2.22 -12.47
N GLU A 23 2.65 1.01 -13.01
CA GLU A 23 3.76 0.05 -12.94
C GLU A 23 5.00 0.54 -13.70
N PHE A 24 4.81 1.13 -14.89
CA PHE A 24 5.90 1.75 -15.63
C PHE A 24 6.51 2.93 -14.84
N LEU A 25 5.66 3.80 -14.27
CA LEU A 25 6.13 4.92 -13.44
C LEU A 25 6.82 4.46 -12.16
N ALA A 26 6.49 3.30 -11.62
CA ALA A 26 7.13 2.76 -10.43
C ALA A 26 8.52 2.17 -10.70
N GLY A 27 8.85 1.82 -11.95
CA GLY A 27 10.16 1.28 -12.32
C GLY A 27 11.35 2.11 -11.79
N PRO A 28 11.40 3.42 -12.07
CA PRO A 28 12.45 4.30 -11.54
C PRO A 28 12.52 4.42 -10.02
N LEU A 29 11.45 4.12 -9.27
CA LEU A 29 11.52 4.11 -7.80
C LEU A 29 12.38 2.95 -7.27
N ARG A 30 12.51 1.86 -8.05
CA ARG A 30 13.24 0.65 -7.66
C ARG A 30 14.71 0.71 -8.05
N ALA A 31 15.00 1.28 -9.21
CA ALA A 31 16.32 1.18 -9.84
C ALA A 31 16.73 2.43 -10.65
N GLY A 32 15.95 3.52 -10.60
CA GLY A 32 16.29 4.77 -11.27
C GLY A 32 17.22 5.65 -10.44
N SER A 33 17.77 6.70 -11.07
CA SER A 33 18.47 7.76 -10.36
C SER A 33 17.53 8.54 -9.44
N ASP A 34 18.08 9.25 -8.44
CA ASP A 34 17.28 10.08 -7.52
C ASP A 34 16.37 11.09 -8.25
N ALA A 35 16.84 11.63 -9.39
CA ALA A 35 16.08 12.55 -10.21
C ALA A 35 14.91 11.88 -10.94
N GLU A 36 15.12 10.66 -11.45
CA GLU A 36 14.07 9.86 -12.09
C GLU A 36 13.05 9.37 -11.05
N ALA A 37 13.52 8.86 -9.91
CA ALA A 37 12.66 8.44 -8.80
C ALA A 37 11.80 9.61 -8.28
N SER A 38 12.39 10.80 -8.12
CA SER A 38 11.66 12.00 -7.71
C SER A 38 10.58 12.41 -8.73
N ARG A 39 10.89 12.31 -10.04
CA ARG A 39 9.93 12.60 -11.10
C ARG A 39 8.78 11.59 -11.12
N SER A 40 9.10 10.30 -11.02
CA SER A 40 8.12 9.22 -10.91
C SER A 40 7.21 9.37 -9.70
N ALA A 41 7.78 9.68 -8.53
CA ALA A 41 7.02 9.95 -7.32
C ALA A 41 6.06 11.13 -7.51
N ALA A 42 6.51 12.23 -8.12
CA ALA A 42 5.66 13.38 -8.41
C ALA A 42 4.49 13.04 -9.36
N LEU A 43 4.72 12.22 -10.38
CA LEU A 43 3.67 11.79 -11.33
C LEU A 43 2.63 10.88 -10.65
N LEU A 44 3.08 9.89 -9.87
CA LEU A 44 2.19 9.02 -9.10
C LEU A 44 1.40 9.80 -8.06
N MET A 45 2.04 10.76 -7.38
CA MET A 45 1.34 11.67 -6.47
C MET A 45 0.30 12.49 -7.23
N ALA A 46 0.63 13.12 -8.35
CA ALA A 46 -0.32 13.91 -9.13
C ALA A 46 -1.58 13.12 -9.54
N ARG A 47 -1.42 11.83 -9.87
CA ARG A 47 -2.53 10.95 -10.26
C ARG A 47 -3.45 10.55 -9.10
N HIS A 48 -2.89 10.25 -7.91
CA HIS A 48 -3.65 9.66 -6.80
C HIS A 48 -3.87 10.60 -5.60
N TRP A 49 -3.28 11.80 -5.60
CA TRP A 49 -3.27 12.70 -4.45
C TRP A 49 -4.68 13.10 -4.02
N GLN A 50 -5.50 13.55 -4.96
CA GLN A 50 -6.80 14.12 -4.64
C GLN A 50 -7.73 13.12 -3.94
N PRO A 51 -7.93 11.88 -4.43
CA PRO A 51 -8.69 10.87 -3.72
C PRO A 51 -8.17 10.58 -2.30
N ALA A 52 -6.85 10.43 -2.13
CA ALA A 52 -6.23 10.17 -0.84
C ALA A 52 -6.39 11.34 0.15
N GLN A 53 -6.27 12.57 -0.34
CA GLN A 53 -6.48 13.80 0.44
C GLN A 53 -7.93 13.94 0.89
N GLU A 54 -8.89 13.71 0.00
CA GLU A 54 -10.32 13.75 0.33
C GLU A 54 -10.68 12.71 1.39
N TYR A 55 -10.10 11.51 1.30
CA TYR A 55 -10.30 10.48 2.31
C TYR A 55 -9.63 10.80 3.65
N ALA A 56 -8.46 11.44 3.64
CA ALA A 56 -7.82 11.93 4.88
C ALA A 56 -8.70 12.95 5.59
N VAL A 57 -9.34 13.87 4.85
CA VAL A 57 -10.31 14.82 5.41
C VAL A 57 -11.51 14.11 6.05
N ILE A 58 -12.01 13.03 5.42
CA ILE A 58 -13.09 12.21 5.96
C ILE A 58 -12.67 11.48 7.24
N CYS A 59 -11.48 10.87 7.25
CA CYS A 59 -10.94 10.14 8.41
C CYS A 59 -10.69 11.07 9.60
N LEU A 60 -10.22 12.29 9.35
CA LEU A 60 -9.92 13.27 10.40
C LEU A 60 -11.12 14.12 10.81
N ALA A 61 -12.21 14.11 10.03
CA ALA A 61 -13.29 15.09 10.12
C ALA A 61 -12.75 16.53 10.18
N ALA A 62 -11.71 16.82 9.39
CA ALA A 62 -11.00 18.08 9.38
C ALA A 62 -10.26 18.29 8.06
N SER A 63 -10.42 19.49 7.49
CA SER A 63 -9.57 19.97 6.39
C SER A 63 -8.33 20.68 6.94
N GLY A 64 -7.30 20.87 6.10
CA GLY A 64 -6.13 21.68 6.42
C GLY A 64 -4.81 20.90 6.49
N PRO A 65 -3.77 21.44 7.15
CA PRO A 65 -2.42 20.88 7.14
C PRO A 65 -2.33 19.45 7.64
N LEU A 66 -3.13 19.08 8.65
CA LEU A 66 -3.13 17.71 9.20
C LEU A 66 -3.52 16.65 8.16
N ALA A 67 -4.54 16.92 7.34
CA ALA A 67 -4.93 16.02 6.27
C ALA A 67 -3.81 15.86 5.23
N HIS A 68 -3.13 16.96 4.87
CA HIS A 68 -1.97 16.91 3.96
C HIS A 68 -0.81 16.09 4.53
N MET A 69 -0.51 16.24 5.82
CA MET A 69 0.56 15.46 6.47
C MET A 69 0.25 13.96 6.47
N VAL A 70 -1.00 13.58 6.78
CA VAL A 70 -1.45 12.18 6.72
C VAL A 70 -1.36 11.64 5.30
N THR A 71 -1.85 12.39 4.31
CA THR A 71 -1.79 11.97 2.90
C THR A 71 -0.35 11.83 2.43
N ALA A 72 0.51 12.82 2.69
CA ALA A 72 1.94 12.74 2.35
C ALA A 72 2.63 11.53 2.99
N THR A 73 2.30 11.23 4.26
CA THR A 73 2.84 10.06 4.97
C THR A 73 2.37 8.75 4.32
N ALA A 74 1.09 8.65 3.96
CA ALA A 74 0.55 7.48 3.27
C ALA A 74 1.22 7.27 1.89
N PHE A 75 1.46 8.35 1.14
CA PHE A 75 2.23 8.29 -0.10
C PHE A 75 3.67 7.84 0.15
N HIS A 76 4.36 8.41 1.13
CA HIS A 76 5.71 8.02 1.46
C HIS A 76 5.81 6.51 1.79
N GLN A 77 4.90 5.98 2.60
CA GLN A 77 4.84 4.56 2.93
C GLN A 77 4.56 3.67 1.70
N VAL A 78 3.58 4.05 0.87
CA VAL A 78 3.23 3.26 -0.32
C VAL A 78 4.35 3.30 -1.36
N LEU A 79 4.89 4.48 -1.67
CA LEU A 79 6.00 4.62 -2.62
C LEU A 79 7.28 3.94 -2.12
N GLY A 80 7.54 3.97 -0.81
CA GLY A 80 8.63 3.20 -0.21
C GLY A 80 8.48 1.70 -0.46
N ARG A 81 7.28 1.14 -0.34
CA ARG A 81 7.01 -0.27 -0.69
C ARG A 81 7.19 -0.56 -2.17
N LEU A 82 6.83 0.38 -3.05
CA LEU A 82 7.09 0.23 -4.49
C LEU A 82 8.59 0.20 -4.80
N ALA A 83 9.37 1.06 -4.14
CA ALA A 83 10.83 1.07 -4.24
C ALA A 83 11.46 -0.25 -3.76
N LEU A 84 10.83 -0.93 -2.79
CA LEU A 84 11.21 -2.27 -2.32
C LEU A 84 10.76 -3.41 -3.25
N GLY A 85 10.13 -3.10 -4.39
CA GLY A 85 9.76 -4.07 -5.42
C GLY A 85 8.29 -4.50 -5.43
N GLU A 86 7.42 -3.93 -4.58
CA GLU A 86 5.98 -4.19 -4.72
C GLU A 86 5.46 -3.64 -6.07
N ALA A 87 4.52 -4.37 -6.68
CA ALA A 87 3.81 -3.91 -7.88
C ALA A 87 3.02 -2.63 -7.58
N ALA A 88 2.90 -1.75 -8.56
CA ALA A 88 2.15 -0.49 -8.49
C ALA A 88 0.73 -0.64 -9.07
N ASP A 89 0.22 -1.86 -9.15
CA ASP A 89 -1.18 -2.10 -9.44
C ASP A 89 -2.06 -1.76 -8.21
N ALA A 90 -3.31 -1.37 -8.48
CA ALA A 90 -4.32 -1.04 -7.47
C ALA A 90 -3.83 -0.03 -6.40
N LEU A 91 -3.08 1.00 -6.82
CA LEU A 91 -2.55 2.01 -5.90
C LEU A 91 -3.63 2.77 -5.14
N ARG A 92 -4.77 3.09 -5.79
CA ARG A 92 -5.81 3.90 -5.17
C ARG A 92 -6.37 3.29 -3.87
N PRO A 93 -6.89 2.04 -3.85
CA PRO A 93 -7.32 1.43 -2.59
C PRO A 93 -6.18 1.30 -1.57
N ARG A 94 -4.94 1.01 -2.01
CA ARG A 94 -3.78 0.89 -1.10
C ARG A 94 -3.42 2.21 -0.41
N LEU A 95 -3.45 3.32 -1.14
CA LEU A 95 -3.22 4.66 -0.59
C LEU A 95 -4.31 5.07 0.39
N LEU A 96 -5.57 4.76 0.09
CA LEU A 96 -6.69 5.05 0.99
C LEU A 96 -6.58 4.24 2.29
N VAL A 97 -6.25 2.95 2.20
CA VAL A 97 -5.97 2.12 3.38
C VAL A 97 -4.79 2.68 4.17
N ALA A 98 -3.68 3.06 3.52
CA ALA A 98 -2.53 3.67 4.19
C ALA A 98 -2.89 5.00 4.89
N VAL A 99 -3.78 5.82 4.32
CA VAL A 99 -4.33 7.02 4.97
C VAL A 99 -5.08 6.65 6.26
N ARG A 100 -6.00 5.68 6.18
CA ARG A 100 -6.77 5.21 7.34
C ARG A 100 -5.85 4.70 8.45
N ASP A 101 -4.89 3.86 8.09
CA ASP A 101 -3.99 3.21 9.03
C ASP A 101 -3.02 4.23 9.66
N THR A 102 -2.59 5.24 8.88
CA THR A 102 -1.81 6.38 9.40
C THR A 102 -2.62 7.16 10.45
N VAL A 103 -3.89 7.48 10.18
CA VAL A 103 -4.75 8.18 11.15
C VAL A 103 -4.95 7.34 12.41
N LEU A 104 -5.24 6.04 12.26
CA LEU A 104 -5.37 5.13 13.40
C LEU A 104 -4.11 5.13 14.27
N ASN A 105 -2.94 4.92 13.66
CA ASN A 105 -1.66 4.86 14.34
C ASN A 105 -1.33 6.18 15.08
N TRP A 106 -1.39 7.31 14.37
CA TRP A 106 -1.07 8.61 14.95
C TRP A 106 -2.01 8.99 16.08
N SER A 107 -3.31 8.71 15.89
CA SER A 107 -4.31 9.02 16.89
C SER A 107 -4.20 8.11 18.13
N GLY A 108 -3.68 6.89 17.99
CA GLY A 108 -3.38 5.97 19.10
C GLY A 108 -2.10 6.31 19.85
N THR A 109 -1.29 7.24 19.34
CA THR A 109 -0.02 7.64 19.94
C THR A 109 -0.20 8.96 20.69
N ASP A 110 -0.15 8.92 22.02
CA ASP A 110 -0.43 10.08 22.89
C ASP A 110 0.48 11.28 22.59
N ARG A 111 1.80 11.05 22.39
CA ARG A 111 2.75 12.13 22.07
C ARG A 111 2.38 12.86 20.77
N ILE A 112 1.90 12.13 19.76
CA ILE A 112 1.54 12.68 18.45
C ILE A 112 0.23 13.45 18.59
N THR A 113 -0.74 12.89 19.31
CA THR A 113 -2.02 13.56 19.57
C THR A 113 -1.85 14.85 20.38
N ALA A 114 -0.85 14.92 21.27
CA ALA A 114 -0.53 16.12 22.02
C ALA A 114 -0.06 17.29 21.13
N VAL A 115 0.75 17.01 20.09
CA VAL A 115 1.23 18.03 19.15
C VAL A 115 0.29 18.26 17.96
N LEU A 116 -0.60 17.31 17.67
CA LEU A 116 -1.60 17.37 16.59
C LEU A 116 -3.01 17.15 17.17
N PRO A 117 -3.59 18.13 17.87
CA PRO A 117 -4.85 17.97 18.60
C PRO A 117 -6.05 17.62 17.69
N GLY A 118 -5.96 17.90 16.40
CA GLY A 118 -6.96 17.49 15.40
C GLY A 118 -7.19 15.97 15.32
N LEU A 119 -6.22 15.15 15.73
CA LEU A 119 -6.34 13.68 15.81
C LEU A 119 -7.30 13.23 16.93
N GLY A 120 -7.49 14.07 17.94
CA GLY A 120 -8.33 13.78 19.11
C GLY A 120 -9.84 13.98 18.88
N LYS A 121 -10.27 14.36 17.67
CA LYS A 121 -11.69 14.62 17.37
C LYS A 121 -12.53 13.33 17.46
N PRO A 122 -13.69 13.34 18.18
CA PRO A 122 -14.60 12.20 18.24
C PRO A 122 -15.14 11.75 16.89
N ALA A 123 -15.38 12.68 15.96
CA ALA A 123 -15.84 12.36 14.61
C ALA A 123 -14.71 11.90 13.65
N GLY A 124 -13.47 11.91 14.12
CA GLY A 124 -12.28 11.53 13.36
C GLY A 124 -11.45 10.47 14.09
N GLY A 125 -10.14 10.72 14.26
CA GLY A 125 -9.19 9.74 14.81
C GLY A 125 -9.60 9.09 16.14
N ARG A 126 -10.16 9.84 17.10
CA ARG A 126 -10.68 9.26 18.36
C ARG A 126 -11.85 8.30 18.12
N GLY A 127 -12.79 8.69 17.26
CA GLY A 127 -13.92 7.84 16.91
C GLY A 127 -13.49 6.58 16.17
N MET A 128 -12.51 6.70 15.27
CA MET A 128 -11.94 5.55 14.57
C MET A 128 -11.34 4.51 15.53
N ARG A 129 -10.62 4.96 16.57
CA ARG A 129 -10.10 4.03 17.59
C ARG A 129 -11.20 3.34 18.39
N ALA A 130 -12.25 4.09 18.75
CA ALA A 130 -13.38 3.54 19.49
C ALA A 130 -14.22 2.56 18.65
N ALA A 131 -14.18 2.68 17.33
CA ALA A 131 -14.98 1.89 16.40
C ALA A 131 -14.28 0.60 15.90
N GLN A 132 -13.21 0.14 16.54
CA GLN A 132 -12.52 -1.08 16.10
C GLN A 132 -13.37 -2.35 16.36
N PRO A 133 -13.38 -3.34 15.43
CA PRO A 133 -12.73 -3.33 14.12
C PRO A 133 -13.42 -2.38 13.13
N LEU A 134 -12.65 -1.70 12.28
CA LEU A 134 -13.21 -0.69 11.36
C LEU A 134 -14.08 -1.28 10.24
N VAL A 135 -13.80 -2.53 9.84
CA VAL A 135 -14.59 -3.25 8.83
C VAL A 135 -15.71 -4.00 9.56
N PRO A 136 -16.98 -3.71 9.24
CA PRO A 136 -18.12 -4.41 9.85
C PRO A 136 -18.12 -5.91 9.56
N GLU A 137 -18.63 -6.72 10.50
CA GLU A 137 -18.74 -8.18 10.35
C GLU A 137 -19.53 -8.60 9.10
N ASN A 138 -20.54 -7.82 8.71
CA ASN A 138 -21.32 -8.07 7.49
C ASN A 138 -20.57 -7.71 6.19
N ARG A 139 -19.26 -7.42 6.26
CA ARG A 139 -18.39 -7.15 5.11
C ARG A 139 -17.19 -8.08 5.03
N THR A 140 -17.00 -8.99 6.00
CA THR A 140 -15.86 -9.93 6.01
C THR A 140 -15.78 -10.80 4.75
N LEU A 141 -16.92 -11.20 4.16
CA LEU A 141 -16.92 -11.98 2.91
C LEU A 141 -16.46 -11.14 1.71
N SER A 142 -16.94 -9.89 1.61
CA SER A 142 -16.53 -8.94 0.58
C SER A 142 -15.05 -8.57 0.69
N ASP A 143 -14.55 -8.37 1.91
CA ASP A 143 -13.15 -8.10 2.19
C ASP A 143 -12.25 -9.25 1.70
N ARG A 144 -12.54 -10.48 2.14
CA ARG A 144 -11.80 -11.68 1.71
C ARG A 144 -11.89 -11.89 0.19
N SER A 145 -13.06 -11.68 -0.40
CA SER A 145 -13.27 -11.80 -1.84
C SER A 145 -12.43 -10.79 -2.63
N PHE A 146 -12.47 -9.51 -2.25
CA PHE A 146 -11.71 -8.46 -2.93
C PHE A 146 -10.20 -8.70 -2.85
N HIS A 147 -9.69 -9.09 -1.66
CA HIS A 147 -8.27 -9.37 -1.48
C HIS A 147 -7.79 -10.64 -2.18
N ALA A 148 -8.69 -11.57 -2.50
CA ALA A 148 -8.36 -12.77 -3.29
C ALA A 148 -8.27 -12.51 -4.81
N LEU A 149 -8.77 -11.36 -5.29
CA LEU A 149 -8.63 -10.97 -6.69
C LEU A 149 -7.17 -10.60 -7.01
N SER A 150 -6.78 -10.73 -8.28
CA SER A 150 -5.51 -10.18 -8.76
C SER A 150 -5.49 -8.66 -8.62
N ARG A 151 -4.30 -8.05 -8.61
CA ARG A 151 -4.17 -6.59 -8.48
C ARG A 151 -4.80 -5.82 -9.65
N LEU A 152 -4.72 -6.38 -10.86
CA LEU A 152 -5.40 -5.83 -12.04
C LEU A 152 -6.92 -5.78 -11.83
N GLU A 153 -7.52 -6.86 -11.34
CA GLU A 153 -8.96 -6.94 -11.08
C GLU A 153 -9.39 -6.01 -9.93
N GLN A 154 -8.58 -5.92 -8.86
CA GLN A 154 -8.79 -4.97 -7.77
C GLN A 154 -8.79 -3.53 -8.28
N ALA A 155 -7.86 -3.17 -9.18
CA ALA A 155 -7.80 -1.85 -9.78
C ALA A 155 -9.05 -1.57 -10.63
N LEU A 156 -9.39 -2.45 -11.58
CA LEU A 156 -10.56 -2.26 -12.44
C LEU A 156 -11.85 -2.09 -11.63
N LEU A 157 -12.10 -2.99 -10.65
CA LEU A 157 -13.28 -2.89 -9.79
C LEU A 157 -13.28 -1.62 -8.95
N TRP A 158 -12.15 -1.25 -8.34
CA TRP A 158 -12.09 -0.06 -7.50
C TRP A 158 -12.41 1.21 -8.30
N HIS A 159 -11.80 1.37 -9.46
CA HIS A 159 -11.99 2.57 -10.27
C HIS A 159 -13.40 2.65 -10.87
N ALA A 160 -13.93 1.54 -11.40
CA ALA A 160 -15.27 1.51 -11.98
C ALA A 160 -16.36 1.64 -10.90
N GLU A 161 -16.25 0.87 -9.82
CA GLU A 161 -17.33 0.72 -8.83
C GLU A 161 -17.19 1.68 -7.66
N VAL A 162 -15.98 1.95 -7.15
CA VAL A 162 -15.83 2.85 -6.00
C VAL A 162 -15.63 4.28 -6.47
N GLU A 163 -14.64 4.55 -7.32
CA GLU A 163 -14.37 5.92 -7.81
C GLU A 163 -15.44 6.42 -8.79
N ALA A 164 -16.23 5.52 -9.38
CA ALA A 164 -17.19 5.82 -10.45
C ALA A 164 -16.53 6.54 -11.64
N GLU A 165 -15.33 6.07 -11.99
CA GLU A 165 -14.57 6.51 -13.15
C GLU A 165 -14.91 5.65 -14.37
N PRO A 166 -14.90 6.22 -15.59
CA PRO A 166 -15.07 5.45 -16.81
C PRO A 166 -13.85 4.54 -17.05
N VAL A 167 -14.06 3.42 -17.78
CA VAL A 167 -13.09 2.31 -17.90
C VAL A 167 -11.77 2.72 -18.59
N ASP A 168 -11.78 3.79 -19.38
CA ASP A 168 -10.56 4.37 -19.99
C ASP A 168 -9.55 4.86 -18.95
N VAL A 169 -10.02 5.30 -17.77
CA VAL A 169 -9.14 5.73 -16.68
C VAL A 169 -8.30 4.56 -16.13
N PRO A 170 -8.88 3.47 -15.58
CA PRO A 170 -8.07 2.35 -15.13
C PRO A 170 -7.35 1.63 -16.28
N ALA A 171 -7.87 1.64 -17.51
CA ALA A 171 -7.16 1.11 -18.67
C ALA A 171 -5.81 1.83 -18.88
N GLY A 172 -5.81 3.17 -18.84
CA GLY A 172 -4.59 3.98 -18.92
C GLY A 172 -3.64 3.77 -17.75
N LEU A 173 -4.15 3.70 -16.52
CA LEU A 173 -3.33 3.43 -15.33
C LEU A 173 -2.67 2.05 -15.35
N LEU A 174 -3.31 1.06 -15.96
CA LEU A 174 -2.79 -0.31 -16.09
C LEU A 174 -1.95 -0.52 -17.36
N GLY A 175 -1.96 0.41 -18.32
CA GLY A 175 -1.31 0.23 -19.61
C GLY A 175 -1.98 -0.85 -20.48
N VAL A 176 -3.28 -1.06 -20.32
CA VAL A 176 -4.07 -2.05 -21.06
C VAL A 176 -5.06 -1.33 -21.97
N ASP A 177 -5.37 -1.88 -23.14
CA ASP A 177 -6.38 -1.27 -24.02
C ASP A 177 -7.79 -1.35 -23.41
N ILE A 178 -8.64 -0.40 -23.82
CA ILE A 178 -9.99 -0.22 -23.26
C ILE A 178 -10.87 -1.48 -23.46
N ARG A 179 -10.71 -2.21 -24.57
CA ARG A 179 -11.52 -3.40 -24.86
C ARG A 179 -11.18 -4.53 -23.90
N ASN A 180 -9.89 -4.79 -23.71
CA ASN A 180 -9.40 -5.79 -22.76
C ASN A 180 -9.73 -5.40 -21.31
N ALA A 181 -9.58 -4.12 -20.95
CA ALA A 181 -9.97 -3.61 -19.63
C ALA A 181 -11.49 -3.79 -19.37
N THR A 182 -12.33 -3.56 -20.38
CA THR A 182 -13.79 -3.77 -20.28
C THR A 182 -14.12 -5.24 -20.06
N ALA A 183 -13.53 -6.15 -20.84
CA ALA A 183 -13.73 -7.59 -20.67
C ALA A 183 -13.23 -8.10 -19.32
N ALA A 184 -12.06 -7.63 -18.87
CA ALA A 184 -11.49 -7.96 -17.58
C ALA A 184 -12.33 -7.42 -16.40
N LEU A 185 -12.97 -6.26 -16.54
CA LEU A 185 -13.88 -5.71 -15.52
C LEU A 185 -15.12 -6.60 -15.35
N GLU A 186 -15.75 -7.06 -16.44
CA GLU A 186 -16.88 -7.99 -16.33
C GLU A 186 -16.46 -9.32 -15.68
N GLN A 187 -15.28 -9.83 -16.04
CA GLN A 187 -14.72 -11.01 -15.40
C GLN A 187 -14.42 -10.78 -13.90
N ALA A 188 -13.92 -9.60 -13.54
CA ALA A 188 -13.62 -9.25 -12.15
C ALA A 188 -14.88 -9.20 -11.29
N ARG A 189 -16.01 -8.70 -11.81
CA ARG A 189 -17.31 -8.73 -11.12
C ARG A 189 -17.77 -10.16 -10.85
N GLU A 190 -17.65 -11.04 -11.84
CA GLU A 190 -18.01 -12.45 -11.67
C GLU A 190 -17.10 -13.15 -10.65
N LYS A 191 -15.77 -12.97 -10.76
CA LYS A 191 -14.80 -13.52 -9.81
C LYS A 191 -15.01 -13.01 -8.39
N PHE A 192 -15.39 -11.75 -8.23
CA PHE A 192 -15.74 -11.20 -6.92
C PHE A 192 -16.97 -11.90 -6.34
N ARG A 193 -18.01 -12.14 -7.15
CA ARG A 193 -19.19 -12.88 -6.70
C ARG A 193 -18.88 -14.33 -6.34
N GLU A 194 -18.11 -15.03 -7.18
CA GLU A 194 -17.60 -16.37 -6.87
C GLU A 194 -16.77 -16.37 -5.57
N GLY A 195 -15.98 -15.32 -5.35
CA GLY A 195 -15.19 -15.12 -4.15
C GLY A 195 -16.04 -14.94 -2.89
N LEU A 196 -17.21 -14.28 -2.97
CA LEU A 196 -18.16 -14.23 -1.86
C LEU A 196 -18.67 -15.63 -1.49
N VAL A 197 -19.04 -16.42 -2.50
CA VAL A 197 -19.52 -17.80 -2.30
C VAL A 197 -18.43 -18.68 -1.70
N ARG A 198 -17.19 -18.55 -2.19
CA ARG A 198 -16.01 -19.26 -1.67
C ARG A 198 -15.69 -18.87 -0.23
N ALA A 199 -15.58 -17.56 0.05
CA ALA A 199 -15.34 -17.03 1.38
C ALA A 199 -16.39 -17.50 2.37
N HIS A 200 -17.67 -17.56 1.95
CA HIS A 200 -18.73 -18.05 2.80
C HIS A 200 -18.57 -19.53 3.18
N ARG A 201 -18.10 -20.38 2.25
CA ARG A 201 -17.85 -21.80 2.55
C ARG A 201 -16.67 -21.98 3.49
N GLU A 202 -15.61 -21.20 3.30
CA GLU A 202 -14.37 -21.27 4.08
C GLU A 202 -14.57 -20.79 5.53
N LEU A 203 -15.33 -19.71 5.72
CA LEU A 203 -15.59 -19.08 7.02
C LEU A 203 -16.87 -19.58 7.71
N ALA A 204 -17.58 -20.56 7.13
CA ALA A 204 -18.84 -21.05 7.66
C ALA A 204 -18.68 -21.60 9.10
N PRO A 205 -19.47 -21.11 10.08
CA PRO A 205 -19.40 -21.58 11.48
C PRO A 205 -19.75 -23.06 11.67
N GLY A 206 -20.54 -23.64 10.76
CA GLY A 206 -21.02 -25.01 10.85
C GLY A 206 -21.39 -25.63 9.50
N LYS A 207 -21.71 -26.93 9.53
CA LYS A 207 -22.05 -27.71 8.33
C LYS A 207 -23.35 -27.21 7.66
N GLU A 208 -24.33 -26.77 8.45
CA GLU A 208 -25.58 -26.17 7.98
C GLU A 208 -25.34 -24.96 7.06
N CYS A 209 -24.55 -23.98 7.51
CA CYS A 209 -24.23 -22.81 6.69
C CYS A 209 -23.52 -23.21 5.37
N ARG A 210 -22.65 -24.22 5.40
CA ARG A 210 -22.00 -24.72 4.17
C ARG A 210 -23.00 -25.32 3.18
N TYR A 211 -24.03 -26.00 3.68
CA TYR A 211 -25.14 -26.53 2.87
C TYR A 211 -25.92 -25.39 2.22
N TYR A 212 -26.43 -24.45 3.03
CA TYR A 212 -27.25 -23.33 2.55
C TYR A 212 -26.54 -22.40 1.57
N ASN A 213 -25.21 -22.29 1.64
CA ASN A 213 -24.43 -21.52 0.67
C ASN A 213 -24.76 -21.86 -0.80
N ARG A 214 -24.94 -23.15 -1.12
CA ARG A 214 -25.24 -23.61 -2.48
C ARG A 214 -26.63 -23.18 -2.96
N LEU A 215 -27.53 -22.90 -2.01
CA LEU A 215 -28.91 -22.51 -2.24
C LEU A 215 -29.11 -20.99 -2.26
N LEU A 216 -28.08 -20.20 -1.92
CA LEU A 216 -28.16 -18.74 -1.92
C LEU A 216 -27.80 -18.11 -3.27
N ASP A 217 -26.68 -18.52 -3.88
CA ASP A 217 -26.12 -17.77 -5.01
C ASP A 217 -27.04 -17.74 -6.25
N VAL A 218 -27.47 -18.91 -6.73
CA VAL A 218 -28.24 -19.00 -7.98
C VAL A 218 -29.60 -18.30 -7.89
N PRO A 219 -30.42 -18.49 -6.84
CA PRO A 219 -31.69 -17.79 -6.73
C PRO A 219 -31.53 -16.28 -6.59
N ILE A 220 -30.56 -15.81 -5.81
CA ILE A 220 -30.30 -14.38 -5.63
C ILE A 220 -29.90 -13.73 -6.96
N ARG A 221 -29.02 -14.39 -7.74
CA ARG A 221 -28.61 -13.90 -9.06
C ARG A 221 -29.79 -13.75 -10.03
N ARG A 222 -30.78 -14.65 -9.95
CA ARG A 222 -31.96 -14.62 -10.83
C ARG A 222 -33.05 -13.66 -10.34
N GLY A 223 -32.87 -13.02 -9.19
CA GLY A 223 -33.92 -12.22 -8.52
C GLY A 223 -35.13 -13.06 -8.10
N GLY A 224 -34.96 -14.37 -7.94
CA GLY A 224 -36.03 -15.30 -7.54
C GLY A 224 -36.28 -15.31 -6.04
N THR A 225 -37.43 -15.82 -5.62
CA THR A 225 -37.71 -16.08 -4.21
C THR A 225 -36.85 -17.22 -3.69
N LEU A 226 -36.30 -17.06 -2.49
CA LEU A 226 -35.59 -18.14 -1.80
C LEU A 226 -36.57 -19.23 -1.37
N LEU A 227 -36.11 -20.48 -1.32
CA LEU A 227 -36.89 -21.60 -0.79
C LEU A 227 -37.28 -21.34 0.70
N PRO A 228 -38.43 -21.85 1.17
CA PRO A 228 -38.90 -21.58 2.54
C PRO A 228 -37.91 -22.00 3.64
N ASP A 229 -37.22 -23.13 3.47
CA ASP A 229 -36.18 -23.63 4.37
C ASP A 229 -34.96 -22.69 4.44
N VAL A 230 -34.56 -22.11 3.31
CA VAL A 230 -33.50 -21.10 3.25
C VAL A 230 -33.95 -19.84 4.00
N GLN A 231 -35.20 -19.40 3.80
CA GLN A 231 -35.73 -18.22 4.50
C GLN A 231 -35.76 -18.42 6.01
N GLU A 232 -36.18 -19.60 6.47
CA GLU A 232 -36.17 -19.98 7.89
C GLU A 232 -34.74 -19.95 8.46
N HIS A 233 -33.75 -20.50 7.73
CA HIS A 233 -32.36 -20.43 8.14
C HIS A 233 -31.84 -18.98 8.23
N LEU A 234 -32.16 -18.13 7.24
CA LEU A 234 -31.74 -16.72 7.24
C LEU A 234 -32.38 -15.90 8.37
N ALA A 235 -33.55 -16.29 8.87
CA ALA A 235 -34.15 -15.69 10.05
C ALA A 235 -33.31 -15.97 11.31
N GLY A 236 -32.83 -17.21 11.46
CA GLY A 236 -32.03 -17.64 12.63
C GLY A 236 -30.52 -17.40 12.54
N CYS A 237 -29.95 -17.22 11.35
CA CYS A 237 -28.50 -17.19 11.13
C CYS A 237 -28.00 -15.84 10.61
N ALA A 238 -27.36 -15.04 11.48
CA ALA A 238 -26.79 -13.75 11.09
C ALA A 238 -25.73 -13.88 9.99
N TYR A 239 -24.87 -14.90 10.07
CA TYR A 239 -23.82 -15.16 9.08
C TYR A 239 -24.37 -15.36 7.66
N CYS A 240 -25.34 -16.26 7.49
CA CYS A 240 -25.95 -16.50 6.18
C CYS A 240 -26.81 -15.31 5.72
N ARG A 241 -27.41 -14.56 6.64
CA ARG A 241 -28.13 -13.31 6.32
C ARG A 241 -27.19 -12.24 5.77
N HIS A 242 -26.01 -12.06 6.37
CA HIS A 242 -24.98 -11.17 5.83
C HIS A 242 -24.45 -11.63 4.48
N ALA A 243 -24.37 -12.95 4.25
CA ALA A 243 -23.98 -13.50 2.96
C ALA A 243 -25.03 -13.25 1.87
N ALA A 244 -26.31 -13.48 2.18
CA ALA A 244 -27.41 -13.21 1.28
C ALA A 244 -27.51 -11.72 0.93
N GLU A 245 -27.32 -10.83 1.91
CA GLU A 245 -27.28 -9.38 1.69
C GLU A 245 -26.14 -9.00 0.73
N GLN A 246 -24.91 -9.46 0.99
CA GLN A 246 -23.76 -9.16 0.12
C GLN A 246 -23.95 -9.73 -1.30
N LEU A 247 -24.45 -10.96 -1.44
CA LEU A 247 -24.76 -11.54 -2.75
C LEU A 247 -25.86 -10.77 -3.48
N GLY A 248 -26.84 -10.19 -2.78
CA GLY A 248 -27.88 -9.37 -3.39
C GLY A 248 -27.39 -7.99 -3.85
N HIS A 249 -26.31 -7.48 -3.27
CA HIS A 249 -25.77 -6.15 -3.59
C HIS A 249 -24.71 -6.16 -4.69
N THR A 250 -24.27 -7.33 -5.20
CA THR A 250 -23.22 -7.38 -6.25
C THR A 250 -23.62 -6.69 -7.55
N ASP A 251 -24.91 -6.67 -7.87
CA ASP A 251 -25.37 -6.16 -9.17
C ASP A 251 -25.87 -4.71 -9.07
N ALA A 252 -26.41 -4.33 -7.90
CA ALA A 252 -27.04 -3.02 -7.69
C ALA A 252 -26.17 -2.02 -6.92
N ALA A 253 -25.20 -2.49 -6.13
CA ALA A 253 -24.51 -1.65 -5.13
C ALA A 253 -23.08 -2.13 -4.83
N LEU A 254 -22.38 -2.70 -5.81
CA LEU A 254 -21.03 -3.25 -5.63
C LEU A 254 -20.04 -2.23 -5.05
N GLY A 255 -20.09 -0.98 -5.49
CA GLY A 255 -19.26 0.10 -4.93
C GLY A 255 -19.44 0.32 -3.43
N VAL A 256 -20.63 0.10 -2.87
CA VAL A 256 -20.87 0.17 -1.42
C VAL A 256 -20.20 -0.99 -0.71
N LEU A 257 -20.37 -2.22 -1.23
CA LEU A 257 -19.72 -3.41 -0.67
C LEU A 257 -18.21 -3.25 -0.64
N LEU A 258 -17.61 -2.85 -1.77
CA LEU A 258 -16.16 -2.68 -1.90
C LEU A 258 -15.63 -1.57 -0.99
N ALA A 259 -16.30 -0.41 -0.94
CA ALA A 259 -15.87 0.69 -0.09
C ALA A 259 -15.95 0.30 1.40
N GLU A 260 -17.05 -0.32 1.85
CA GLU A 260 -17.22 -0.73 3.25
C GLU A 260 -16.27 -1.87 3.65
N ALA A 261 -16.01 -2.81 2.73
CA ALA A 261 -15.08 -3.91 2.95
C ALA A 261 -13.62 -3.41 3.07
N VAL A 262 -13.17 -2.57 2.13
CA VAL A 262 -11.76 -2.15 2.07
C VAL A 262 -11.46 -1.01 3.04
N LEU A 263 -12.34 0.01 3.12
CA LEU A 263 -12.10 1.20 3.93
C LEU A 263 -12.68 1.08 5.33
N GLY A 264 -13.86 0.47 5.47
CA GLY A 264 -14.61 0.45 6.72
C GLY A 264 -15.08 1.85 7.12
N TRP A 265 -14.30 2.52 7.97
CA TRP A 265 -14.62 3.85 8.47
C TRP A 265 -14.75 4.89 7.35
N GLY A 266 -15.86 5.63 7.34
CA GLY A 266 -16.04 6.71 6.36
C GLY A 266 -16.26 6.24 4.92
N ALA A 267 -16.34 4.94 4.66
CA ALA A 267 -16.54 4.34 3.33
C ALA A 267 -17.69 5.00 2.54
N ARG A 268 -18.89 5.11 3.13
CA ARG A 268 -20.04 5.76 2.48
C ARG A 268 -19.84 7.24 2.20
N ARG A 269 -19.17 7.96 3.10
CA ARG A 269 -18.83 9.39 2.90
C ARG A 269 -17.83 9.54 1.75
N TYR A 270 -16.87 8.63 1.66
CA TYR A 270 -15.91 8.59 0.56
C TYR A 270 -16.60 8.29 -0.77
N LEU A 271 -17.44 7.26 -0.82
CA LEU A 271 -18.22 6.89 -2.00
C LEU A 271 -19.13 8.04 -2.46
N ALA A 272 -19.82 8.71 -1.54
CA ALA A 272 -20.69 9.85 -1.85
C ALA A 272 -19.92 11.09 -2.34
N SER A 273 -18.64 11.22 -1.97
CA SER A 273 -17.82 12.35 -2.42
C SER A 273 -17.40 12.27 -3.89
N ARG A 274 -17.46 11.06 -4.49
CA ARG A 274 -16.97 10.77 -5.84
C ARG A 274 -17.73 11.55 -6.92
N PRO A 275 -17.04 12.20 -7.87
CA PRO A 275 -17.69 13.02 -8.89
C PRO A 275 -18.75 12.28 -9.71
N GLY A 276 -18.48 11.03 -10.13
CA GLY A 276 -19.40 10.23 -10.93
C GLY A 276 -20.71 9.83 -10.21
N ARG A 277 -20.78 10.04 -8.89
CA ARG A 277 -21.94 9.71 -8.04
C ARG A 277 -22.72 10.94 -7.59
N ARG A 278 -22.25 12.16 -7.90
CA ARG A 278 -22.98 13.39 -7.58
C ARG A 278 -24.25 13.44 -8.44
N PRO A 279 -25.44 13.68 -7.86
CA PRO A 279 -26.61 14.01 -8.65
C PRO A 279 -26.23 15.22 -9.51
N GLY A 280 -26.24 15.05 -10.84
CA GLY A 280 -26.02 16.19 -11.72
C GLY A 280 -27.02 17.30 -11.40
N PRO A 281 -26.69 18.59 -11.64
CA PRO A 281 -27.69 19.63 -11.53
C PRO A 281 -28.86 19.19 -12.39
N ALA A 282 -30.03 19.03 -11.77
CA ALA A 282 -31.25 18.68 -12.47
C ALA A 282 -31.44 19.72 -13.57
N ARG A 283 -31.03 19.40 -14.79
CA ARG A 283 -31.42 20.17 -15.97
C ARG A 283 -32.93 20.01 -16.00
N SER A 284 -33.63 21.05 -15.56
CA SER A 284 -35.03 21.27 -15.86
C SER A 284 -35.15 21.46 -17.37
N GLY A 285 -34.95 20.38 -18.12
CA GLY A 285 -35.28 20.31 -19.53
C GLY A 285 -36.80 20.33 -19.58
N SER A 286 -37.35 21.49 -19.87
CA SER A 286 -38.75 21.66 -20.23
C SER A 286 -39.08 20.63 -21.31
N ARG A 287 -39.76 19.55 -20.95
CA ARG A 287 -40.42 18.68 -21.91
C ARG A 287 -41.55 19.51 -22.51
N ARG A 288 -41.27 20.18 -23.63
CA ARG A 288 -42.33 20.59 -24.56
C ARG A 288 -42.97 19.29 -25.05
N ALA A 289 -44.18 19.05 -24.59
CA ALA A 289 -45.04 17.99 -25.10
C ALA A 289 -45.33 18.27 -26.58
N GLY A 290 -44.65 17.54 -27.47
CA GLY A 290 -45.05 17.41 -28.87
C GLY A 290 -46.19 16.40 -28.95
N GLY A 291 -47.40 16.89 -29.26
CA GLY A 291 -48.61 16.09 -29.30
C GLY A 291 -48.60 15.02 -30.40
N ARG A 292 -49.04 13.81 -30.03
CA ARG A 292 -49.54 12.80 -30.97
C ARG A 292 -51.06 12.82 -30.93
N ARG A 293 -51.69 13.09 -32.08
CA ARG A 293 -53.13 12.92 -32.31
C ARG A 293 -53.40 11.56 -33.00
N ARG A 294 -54.53 10.97 -32.61
CA ARG A 294 -55.36 9.92 -33.26
C ARG A 294 -54.81 8.48 -33.22
N GLY A 295 -55.60 7.45 -32.89
CA GLY A 295 -57.03 7.41 -32.58
C GLY A 295 -57.54 5.99 -32.28
N GLY A 296 -58.82 5.91 -31.88
CA GLY A 296 -59.63 4.68 -31.73
C GLY A 296 -59.44 3.98 -30.38
N GLY A 297 -60.45 3.59 -29.60
CA GLY A 297 -61.90 3.53 -29.76
C GLY A 297 -62.51 3.15 -28.39
N ARG A 298 -63.80 3.42 -28.24
CA ARG A 298 -64.59 3.50 -27.01
C ARG A 298 -64.94 2.15 -26.33
N ARG A 299 -65.42 2.33 -25.07
CA ARG A 299 -66.39 1.55 -24.24
C ARG A 299 -65.72 0.61 -23.23
N GLY A 300 -66.03 0.62 -21.93
CA GLY A 300 -66.97 1.43 -21.13
C GLY A 300 -66.95 0.99 -19.66
N ALA A 301 -67.39 1.91 -18.78
CA ALA A 301 -68.02 1.78 -17.43
C ALA A 301 -67.45 0.77 -16.40
N GLU A 302 -66.97 1.25 -15.24
CA GLU A 302 -67.64 1.22 -13.89
C GLU A 302 -67.04 0.07 -13.04
N GLU A 303 -66.72 0.13 -11.74
CA GLU A 303 -66.76 1.13 -10.67
C GLU A 303 -65.95 0.58 -9.46
N ALA A 304 -65.50 1.47 -8.55
CA ALA A 304 -65.12 1.24 -7.14
C ALA A 304 -63.93 0.29 -6.79
N GLY A 305 -63.00 0.62 -5.89
CA GLY A 305 -62.87 1.77 -5.01
C GLY A 305 -61.61 1.68 -4.11
N ARG A 306 -61.14 2.86 -3.72
CA ARG A 306 -60.27 3.19 -2.56
C ARG A 306 -58.85 2.59 -2.51
N GLY A 307 -57.93 3.32 -3.13
CA GLY A 307 -56.61 3.60 -2.57
C GLY A 307 -56.49 5.07 -2.17
N LEU A 308 -55.47 5.36 -1.35
CA LEU A 308 -54.88 6.65 -0.90
C LEU A 308 -54.98 6.90 0.62
N PRO A 309 -54.04 7.66 1.22
CA PRO A 309 -52.59 7.60 1.02
C PRO A 309 -51.79 7.81 2.32
N ALA A 310 -50.48 7.54 2.22
CA ALA A 310 -49.46 7.96 3.18
C ALA A 310 -49.47 9.48 3.42
N ARG A 311 -49.46 9.88 4.70
CA ARG A 311 -49.04 11.20 5.19
C ARG A 311 -48.16 11.00 6.41
N PHE A 312 -46.99 11.64 6.40
CA PHE A 312 -46.53 12.67 7.35
C PHE A 312 -45.00 12.65 7.48
N LEU A 313 -44.35 13.57 6.77
CA LEU A 313 -43.09 14.17 7.19
C LEU A 313 -43.26 15.69 7.11
N ALA A 314 -43.12 16.38 8.24
CA ALA A 314 -42.95 17.83 8.32
C ALA A 314 -42.26 18.23 9.64
N GLY A 315 -41.30 19.17 9.53
CA GLY A 315 -40.70 19.95 10.62
C GLY A 315 -39.45 19.30 11.22
N VAL A 316 -38.27 19.93 11.27
CA VAL A 316 -38.02 21.31 11.70
C VAL A 316 -36.87 21.96 10.91
N SER A 317 -37.03 23.27 10.75
CA SER A 317 -36.40 24.23 9.87
C SER A 317 -34.89 24.48 10.03
N ALA A 318 -34.29 24.83 8.89
CA ALA A 318 -33.02 25.52 8.77
C ALA A 318 -33.15 26.99 9.21
N HIS A 319 -32.25 27.45 10.09
CA HIS A 319 -31.98 28.87 10.26
C HIS A 319 -30.75 29.26 9.44
N ARG A 320 -31.00 30.12 8.46
CA ARG A 320 -30.03 30.88 7.67
C ARG A 320 -29.78 32.19 8.42
N ALA A 321 -28.53 32.54 8.65
CA ALA A 321 -28.12 33.88 9.06
C ALA A 321 -26.96 34.36 8.14
N PRO A 322 -26.82 35.68 7.96
CA PRO A 322 -26.47 36.27 6.66
C PRO A 322 -24.96 36.43 6.45
N GLY A 323 -24.59 36.54 5.17
CA GLY A 323 -23.24 36.83 4.73
C GLY A 323 -22.77 38.22 5.14
N THR A 324 -21.50 38.30 5.50
CA THR A 324 -20.76 39.55 5.58
C THR A 324 -19.60 39.43 4.60
N ALA A 325 -19.72 40.14 3.49
CA ALA A 325 -18.64 40.36 2.55
C ALA A 325 -17.64 41.31 3.19
N TRP A 326 -16.36 40.94 3.24
CA TRP A 326 -15.29 41.91 3.45
C TRP A 326 -14.26 41.81 2.33
N SER A 327 -14.35 42.80 1.45
CA SER A 327 -13.27 43.28 0.60
C SER A 327 -12.45 44.27 1.42
N SER A 328 -11.13 44.11 1.44
CA SER A 328 -10.21 45.22 1.21
C SER A 328 -8.77 44.71 1.09
N ARG A 329 -8.19 45.08 -0.04
CA ARG A 329 -6.74 45.20 -0.26
C ARG A 329 -6.18 46.28 0.67
N THR A 330 -4.84 46.27 0.79
CA THR A 330 -3.87 47.24 1.39
C THR A 330 -3.20 46.67 2.64
N LEU A 331 -1.88 46.72 2.86
CA LEU A 331 -0.74 47.30 2.14
C LEU A 331 0.56 46.58 2.58
N LEU A 332 1.57 46.65 1.71
CA LEU A 332 2.96 46.25 1.92
C LEU A 332 3.71 47.14 2.93
N THR A 333 4.71 46.55 3.60
CA THR A 333 6.05 47.07 4.01
C THR A 333 6.58 46.10 5.09
N GLY A 334 7.80 45.60 5.15
CA GLY A 334 9.03 45.75 4.39
C GLY A 334 10.22 45.46 5.33
N VAL A 335 11.25 44.74 4.84
CA VAL A 335 12.65 44.67 5.33
C VAL A 335 12.89 43.86 6.63
N GLY A 336 13.90 42.98 6.79
CA GLY A 336 15.00 42.51 5.96
C GLY A 336 16.16 41.96 6.83
N VAL A 337 17.02 41.14 6.21
CA VAL A 337 18.46 40.92 6.50
C VAL A 337 18.92 39.77 7.43
N ALA A 338 19.43 38.73 6.76
CA ALA A 338 20.75 38.06 6.84
C ALA A 338 21.26 37.25 8.05
N SER A 339 21.72 36.04 7.72
CA SER A 339 23.04 35.44 8.06
C SER A 339 23.11 34.08 7.33
N ALA A 340 23.90 33.82 6.28
CA ALA A 340 25.35 33.94 6.04
C ALA A 340 26.22 33.03 6.93
N GLY A 341 26.82 32.01 6.31
CA GLY A 341 28.14 31.48 6.64
C GLY A 341 28.18 30.20 7.49
N LEU A 342 28.56 29.07 6.87
CA LEU A 342 29.95 28.57 6.96
C LEU A 342 30.15 27.32 6.09
N LEU A 343 30.97 27.50 5.06
CA LEU A 343 31.71 26.46 4.35
C LEU A 343 32.87 25.98 5.25
N ALA A 344 33.11 24.68 5.28
CA ALA A 344 34.40 24.12 5.67
C ALA A 344 34.76 22.97 4.71
N THR A 345 35.58 23.30 3.72
CA THR A 345 36.35 22.35 2.91
C THR A 345 37.58 21.93 3.69
N VAL A 346 37.84 20.62 3.80
CA VAL A 346 39.16 20.10 4.16
C VAL A 346 39.71 19.34 2.97
N LEU A 347 40.61 20.01 2.25
CA LEU A 347 41.58 19.43 1.34
C LEU A 347 42.86 19.23 2.14
N ALA A 348 43.35 18.00 2.22
CA ALA A 348 44.73 17.72 2.62
C ALA A 348 45.42 17.01 1.45
N VAL A 349 46.27 17.78 0.78
CA VAL A 349 47.27 17.32 -0.18
C VAL A 349 48.55 17.00 0.62
N ALA A 350 49.07 15.80 0.46
CA ALA A 350 50.48 15.46 0.66
C ALA A 350 50.83 14.54 -0.54
N GLY A 351 51.80 14.82 -1.42
CA GLY A 351 53.09 15.44 -1.20
C GLY A 351 54.14 14.32 -1.09
N TRP A 352 54.71 13.92 -2.25
CA TRP A 352 55.59 12.75 -2.49
C TRP A 352 56.90 12.74 -1.69
N PRO A 353 57.67 11.63 -1.75
CA PRO A 353 58.76 11.66 -2.74
C PRO A 353 58.94 10.40 -3.59
N ASP A 354 59.50 10.69 -4.76
CA ASP A 354 59.99 9.86 -5.85
C ASP A 354 61.07 8.84 -5.43
N ARG A 355 61.11 7.68 -6.10
CA ARG A 355 62.33 6.87 -6.22
C ARG A 355 62.30 6.00 -7.48
N ASP A 356 63.35 6.19 -8.27
CA ASP A 356 63.64 5.67 -9.60
C ASP A 356 63.65 4.14 -9.79
N ASP A 357 63.33 3.79 -11.05
CA ASP A 357 63.86 2.76 -11.94
C ASP A 357 64.46 1.44 -11.42
N GLY A 358 63.99 0.35 -12.03
CA GLY A 358 64.62 -0.97 -11.95
C GLY A 358 63.95 -2.03 -12.82
N THR A 359 64.19 -1.96 -14.13
CA THR A 359 64.43 -3.06 -15.08
C THR A 359 63.70 -4.42 -14.91
N ALA A 360 62.97 -4.79 -15.97
CA ALA A 360 62.50 -6.16 -16.24
C ALA A 360 63.66 -7.17 -16.36
N PRO A 361 63.33 -8.48 -16.23
CA PRO A 361 63.52 -9.34 -17.38
C PRO A 361 62.33 -10.27 -17.69
N VAL A 362 62.31 -10.70 -18.96
CA VAL A 362 61.34 -11.55 -19.64
C VAL A 362 61.61 -13.05 -19.40
N ALA A 363 60.58 -13.85 -19.66
CA ALA A 363 60.49 -15.31 -19.86
C ALA A 363 60.15 -16.11 -18.59
N THR A 364 59.23 -17.08 -18.58
CA THR A 364 58.94 -18.06 -19.62
C THR A 364 57.52 -18.61 -19.48
N SER A 365 56.97 -19.06 -20.62
CA SER A 365 55.69 -19.71 -20.82
C SER A 365 55.51 -20.98 -19.97
N ALA A 366 54.34 -21.15 -19.34
CA ALA A 366 53.81 -22.45 -18.93
C ALA A 366 52.28 -22.47 -19.01
N THR A 367 51.80 -23.57 -19.56
CA THR A 367 50.45 -23.99 -19.99
C THR A 367 49.34 -23.81 -18.93
N PRO A 368 48.06 -23.55 -19.31
CA PRO A 368 46.96 -23.47 -18.36
C PRO A 368 46.58 -24.87 -17.85
N GLY A 369 46.98 -25.17 -16.61
CA GLY A 369 46.45 -26.30 -15.84
C GLY A 369 45.17 -25.87 -15.12
N ALA A 370 44.04 -26.44 -15.51
CA ALA A 370 42.82 -26.39 -14.72
C ALA A 370 43.01 -27.12 -13.38
N PRO A 371 42.42 -26.61 -12.28
CA PRO A 371 41.87 -27.48 -11.27
C PRO A 371 40.35 -27.29 -11.12
N ALA A 372 39.73 -28.42 -10.79
CA ALA A 372 38.32 -28.77 -10.66
C ALA A 372 37.49 -27.84 -9.73
N PRO A 373 36.14 -27.88 -9.84
CA PRO A 373 35.25 -27.08 -9.02
C PRO A 373 35.24 -27.62 -7.59
N SER A 374 35.52 -26.77 -6.61
CA SER A 374 35.28 -27.09 -5.20
C SER A 374 34.85 -25.84 -4.48
N GLY A 375 33.54 -25.77 -4.27
CA GLY A 375 32.86 -24.74 -3.49
C GLY A 375 31.50 -25.29 -3.09
N THR A 376 31.51 -26.42 -2.38
CA THR A 376 30.32 -26.91 -1.68
C THR A 376 29.84 -25.78 -0.79
N LEU A 377 28.58 -25.34 -1.00
CA LEU A 377 27.88 -24.36 -0.18
C LEU A 377 27.89 -24.83 1.27
N GLY A 378 28.86 -24.34 2.05
CA GLY A 378 29.00 -24.68 3.46
C GLY A 378 27.96 -23.93 4.29
N LEU A 379 27.07 -24.69 4.95
CA LEU A 379 26.30 -24.22 6.10
C LEU A 379 27.25 -23.61 7.16
N PRO A 380 26.81 -22.60 7.93
CA PRO A 380 27.64 -21.93 8.93
C PRO A 380 28.23 -22.97 9.88
N ALA A 381 29.56 -22.92 10.05
CA ALA A 381 30.23 -23.67 11.09
C ALA A 381 29.62 -23.28 12.44
N ALA A 382 28.87 -24.19 13.05
CA ALA A 382 28.16 -23.95 14.29
C ALA A 382 29.15 -23.52 15.39
N GLY A 383 29.02 -22.29 15.87
CA GLY A 383 29.63 -21.81 17.11
C GLY A 383 30.93 -20.99 17.01
N ARG A 384 31.54 -20.78 15.84
CA ARG A 384 32.71 -19.88 15.71
C ARG A 384 32.36 -18.59 14.95
N PRO A 385 32.70 -17.40 15.46
CA PRO A 385 32.48 -16.15 14.73
C PRO A 385 33.29 -16.10 13.43
N GLY A 386 32.62 -15.91 12.31
CA GLY A 386 33.23 -15.83 10.98
C GLY A 386 32.58 -14.75 10.11
N PRO A 387 33.21 -14.38 8.99
CA PRO A 387 32.63 -13.41 8.06
C PRO A 387 31.46 -14.02 7.29
N LEU A 388 30.45 -13.18 7.05
CA LEU A 388 29.37 -13.47 6.11
C LEU A 388 29.60 -12.66 4.85
N ARG A 389 29.78 -13.33 3.73
CA ARG A 389 30.10 -12.71 2.44
C ARG A 389 28.93 -12.80 1.48
N ASN A 390 28.65 -11.71 0.77
CA ASN A 390 27.69 -11.74 -0.33
C ASN A 390 28.31 -12.36 -1.59
N ALA A 391 27.52 -12.50 -2.66
CA ALA A 391 28.01 -13.02 -3.94
C ALA A 391 29.13 -12.19 -4.59
N ALA A 392 29.26 -10.90 -4.25
CA ALA A 392 30.34 -10.03 -4.71
C ALA A 392 31.61 -10.14 -3.83
N GLY A 393 31.63 -11.04 -2.85
CA GLY A 393 32.79 -11.30 -1.99
C GLY A 393 32.98 -10.31 -0.83
N ARG A 394 32.06 -9.35 -0.64
CA ARG A 394 32.10 -8.35 0.43
C ARG A 394 31.41 -8.82 1.70
N CYS A 395 31.85 -8.30 2.83
CA CYS A 395 31.48 -8.77 4.16
C CYS A 395 30.33 -7.96 4.77
N LEU A 396 29.50 -8.63 5.56
CA LEU A 396 28.56 -8.00 6.48
C LEU A 396 29.33 -7.34 7.62
N ASP A 397 29.17 -6.03 7.79
CA ASP A 397 29.90 -5.20 8.75
C ASP A 397 28.95 -4.32 9.58
N VAL A 398 29.47 -3.79 10.67
CA VAL A 398 28.81 -2.78 11.50
C VAL A 398 29.42 -1.42 11.20
N LYS A 399 28.58 -0.46 10.81
CA LYS A 399 29.03 0.90 10.54
C LYS A 399 29.35 1.64 11.85
N GLY A 400 30.60 2.05 12.00
CA GLY A 400 31.04 2.83 13.15
C GLY A 400 31.17 2.00 14.44
N THR A 401 30.71 2.55 15.57
CA THR A 401 30.85 1.88 16.88
C THR A 401 29.78 0.80 17.04
N PRO A 402 30.13 -0.44 17.44
CA PRO A 402 29.18 -1.55 17.59
C PRO A 402 28.31 -1.38 18.83
N GLN A 403 27.18 -0.68 18.67
CA GLN A 403 26.20 -0.41 19.73
C GLN A 403 24.77 -0.59 19.21
N GLN A 404 23.79 -0.60 20.11
CA GLN A 404 22.38 -0.66 19.73
C GLN A 404 22.02 0.50 18.79
N GLY A 405 21.37 0.19 17.67
CA GLY A 405 21.00 1.13 16.61
C GLY A 405 22.08 1.38 15.57
N ALA A 406 23.28 0.80 15.70
CA ALA A 406 24.31 0.89 14.65
C ALA A 406 23.86 0.16 13.38
N SER A 407 24.07 0.77 12.21
CA SER A 407 23.67 0.19 10.93
C SER A 407 24.54 -1.00 10.54
N ALA A 408 23.92 -2.04 10.00
CA ALA A 408 24.63 -3.10 9.31
C ALA A 408 24.84 -2.69 7.84
N VAL A 409 26.06 -2.84 7.34
CA VAL A 409 26.46 -2.43 5.98
C VAL A 409 27.23 -3.53 5.28
N LEU A 410 27.33 -3.41 3.97
CA LEU A 410 28.27 -4.18 3.17
C LEU A 410 29.63 -3.45 3.15
N ALA A 411 30.72 -4.12 3.45
CA ALA A 411 32.06 -3.53 3.41
C ALA A 411 33.10 -4.48 2.82
N ASP A 412 34.22 -3.94 2.39
CA ASP A 412 35.36 -4.78 2.01
C ASP A 412 35.83 -5.58 3.22
N CYS A 413 36.18 -6.84 2.98
CA CYS A 413 36.50 -7.76 4.05
C CYS A 413 37.87 -7.44 4.66
N SER A 414 37.87 -7.03 5.92
CA SER A 414 39.06 -6.60 6.69
C SER A 414 39.43 -7.58 7.81
N GLY A 415 38.53 -8.52 8.16
CA GLY A 415 38.73 -9.42 9.30
C GLY A 415 38.45 -8.79 10.66
N SER A 416 37.99 -7.53 10.69
CA SER A 416 37.55 -6.81 11.89
C SER A 416 36.53 -7.61 12.71
N ALA A 417 36.52 -7.42 14.04
CA ALA A 417 35.50 -8.00 14.91
C ALA A 417 34.07 -7.57 14.51
N THR A 418 33.90 -6.39 13.93
CA THR A 418 32.62 -5.87 13.40
C THR A 418 32.12 -6.67 12.19
N GLN A 419 33.01 -7.42 11.52
CA GLN A 419 32.67 -8.27 10.39
C GLN A 419 32.49 -9.75 10.78
N ARG A 420 32.51 -10.08 12.07
CA ARG A 420 32.43 -11.46 12.55
C ARG A 420 31.10 -11.73 13.21
N TRP A 421 30.44 -12.78 12.72
CA TRP A 421 29.09 -13.14 13.09
C TRP A 421 29.00 -14.60 13.51
N THR A 422 28.15 -14.89 14.48
CA THR A 422 27.84 -16.26 14.91
C THR A 422 26.36 -16.51 14.74
N TYR A 423 26.02 -17.47 13.87
CA TYR A 423 24.67 -17.98 13.75
C TYR A 423 24.42 -19.06 14.80
N GLY A 424 23.50 -18.80 15.71
CA GLY A 424 23.11 -19.73 16.78
C GLY A 424 22.03 -20.72 16.33
N THR A 425 21.91 -21.85 17.03
CA THR A 425 20.82 -22.82 16.82
C THR A 425 19.45 -22.25 17.20
N ASP A 426 19.43 -21.16 17.96
CA ASP A 426 18.25 -20.34 18.29
C ASP A 426 17.83 -19.39 17.15
N GLY A 427 18.55 -19.39 16.03
CA GLY A 427 18.33 -18.53 14.87
C GLY A 427 18.90 -17.12 15.04
N LEU A 428 19.54 -16.81 16.17
CA LEU A 428 20.11 -15.48 16.40
C LEU A 428 21.42 -15.31 15.61
N LEU A 429 21.57 -14.15 14.97
CA LEU A 429 22.83 -13.75 14.35
C LEU A 429 23.57 -12.75 15.24
N ARG A 430 24.57 -13.23 15.99
CA ARG A 430 25.27 -12.47 17.04
C ARG A 430 26.52 -11.82 16.50
N SER A 431 26.73 -10.54 16.82
CA SER A 431 27.96 -9.84 16.48
C SER A 431 29.08 -10.22 17.45
N ALA A 432 30.29 -10.45 16.94
CA ALA A 432 31.47 -10.65 17.79
C ALA A 432 32.02 -9.33 18.37
N ALA A 433 31.58 -8.18 17.84
CA ALA A 433 32.07 -6.86 18.24
C ALA A 433 31.42 -6.31 19.51
N GLY A 434 30.39 -6.98 20.05
CA GLY A 434 29.74 -6.57 21.29
C GLY A 434 28.91 -7.69 21.93
N THR A 435 28.95 -7.79 23.25
CA THR A 435 28.19 -8.78 24.00
C THR A 435 26.70 -8.47 23.96
N GLY A 436 25.87 -9.44 23.58
CA GLY A 436 24.41 -9.28 23.57
C GLY A 436 23.84 -8.47 22.40
N LEU A 437 24.65 -8.19 21.37
CA LEU A 437 24.19 -7.56 20.14
C LEU A 437 23.85 -8.61 19.06
N CYS A 438 22.68 -8.46 18.48
CA CYS A 438 22.16 -9.32 17.41
C CYS A 438 21.79 -8.47 16.19
N LEU A 439 21.87 -9.06 15.00
CA LEU A 439 21.38 -8.45 13.78
C LEU A 439 19.84 -8.37 13.86
N ASP A 440 19.29 -7.17 13.79
CA ASP A 440 17.87 -6.86 13.92
C ASP A 440 17.35 -6.40 12.56
N SER A 441 16.38 -7.13 12.03
CA SER A 441 15.80 -6.91 10.71
C SER A 441 14.50 -6.12 10.70
N HIS A 442 13.99 -5.74 11.87
CA HIS A 442 12.66 -5.14 12.00
C HIS A 442 12.62 -3.95 12.97
N ALA A 443 13.80 -3.46 13.38
CA ALA A 443 13.90 -2.26 14.20
C ALA A 443 13.52 -0.96 13.46
N ASP A 444 13.78 -0.86 12.16
CA ASP A 444 13.51 0.37 11.38
C ASP A 444 13.21 0.07 9.90
N ALA A 445 11.92 0.08 9.53
CA ALA A 445 11.39 0.13 8.16
C ALA A 445 12.19 -0.58 7.04
N GLY A 446 12.69 -1.80 7.30
CA GLY A 446 13.41 -2.62 6.33
C GLY A 446 14.93 -2.42 6.29
N VAL A 447 15.49 -1.48 7.05
CA VAL A 447 16.93 -1.33 7.31
C VAL A 447 17.35 -2.25 8.45
N VAL A 448 18.49 -2.89 8.29
CA VAL A 448 19.04 -3.85 9.25
C VAL A 448 20.04 -3.17 10.17
N LEU A 449 19.81 -3.27 11.47
CA LEU A 449 20.58 -2.59 12.51
C LEU A 449 21.10 -3.60 13.54
N LEU A 450 21.94 -3.14 14.47
CA LEU A 450 22.28 -3.90 15.67
C LEU A 450 21.23 -3.66 16.75
N GLY A 451 20.55 -4.73 17.15
CA GLY A 451 19.62 -4.74 18.28
C GLY A 451 20.20 -5.46 19.49
N ARG A 452 19.58 -5.26 20.65
CA ARG A 452 19.79 -6.17 21.79
C ARG A 452 19.16 -7.52 21.47
N CYS A 453 19.94 -8.59 21.60
CA CYS A 453 19.45 -9.96 21.46
C CYS A 453 18.23 -10.19 22.37
N ALA A 454 17.22 -10.88 21.83
CA ALA A 454 15.95 -11.09 22.51
C ALA A 454 15.64 -12.58 22.67
N GLY A 455 14.97 -12.94 23.77
CA GLY A 455 14.52 -14.31 24.03
C GLY A 455 13.47 -14.77 23.02
N ALA A 456 13.35 -16.08 22.82
CA ALA A 456 12.27 -16.65 22.01
C ALA A 456 10.93 -16.35 22.70
N GLY A 457 9.92 -15.90 21.94
CA GLY A 457 8.60 -15.54 22.46
C GLY A 457 8.46 -14.14 23.07
N SER A 458 9.53 -13.35 23.12
CA SER A 458 9.41 -11.91 23.40
C SER A 458 8.82 -11.16 22.18
N GLU A 459 8.26 -9.98 22.39
CA GLU A 459 7.70 -9.13 21.32
C GLU A 459 8.67 -8.92 20.15
N ARG A 460 9.97 -8.78 20.44
CA ARG A 460 11.05 -8.63 19.44
C ARG A 460 11.82 -9.93 19.15
N GLY A 461 11.24 -11.07 19.51
CA GLY A 461 11.92 -12.36 19.40
C GLY A 461 12.24 -12.73 17.96
N ASP A 462 11.31 -12.50 17.06
CA ASP A 462 11.45 -12.87 15.65
C ASP A 462 12.21 -11.82 14.82
N ASP A 463 12.28 -10.57 15.28
CA ASP A 463 13.00 -9.45 14.65
C ASP A 463 14.50 -9.72 14.48
N VAL A 464 15.09 -10.44 15.44
CA VAL A 464 16.53 -10.74 15.53
C VAL A 464 16.88 -12.18 15.12
N ARG A 465 15.90 -12.94 14.61
CA ARG A 465 16.08 -14.37 14.26
C ARG A 465 15.90 -14.62 12.77
N TYR A 466 16.73 -15.52 12.26
CA TYR A 466 16.73 -15.90 10.85
C TYR A 466 16.64 -17.42 10.69
N ASP A 467 15.91 -17.86 9.69
CA ASP A 467 15.98 -19.21 9.15
C ASP A 467 16.98 -19.20 7.98
N LEU A 468 18.04 -20.00 8.10
CA LEU A 468 19.03 -20.14 7.03
C LEU A 468 18.63 -21.24 6.05
N THR A 469 18.55 -20.92 4.77
CA THR A 469 18.24 -21.89 3.71
C THR A 469 19.49 -22.62 3.23
N SER A 470 19.30 -23.77 2.57
CA SER A 470 20.38 -24.52 1.91
C SER A 470 21.08 -23.75 0.77
N ARG A 471 20.48 -22.65 0.30
CA ARG A 471 21.05 -21.75 -0.72
C ARG A 471 21.84 -20.58 -0.11
N GLY A 472 21.95 -20.52 1.23
CA GLY A 472 22.61 -19.42 1.94
C GLY A 472 21.75 -18.17 2.11
N GLU A 473 20.43 -18.26 1.98
CA GLU A 473 19.53 -17.12 2.22
C GLU A 473 19.22 -17.03 3.72
N LEU A 474 19.32 -15.84 4.31
CA LEU A 474 18.92 -15.58 5.70
C LEU A 474 17.52 -14.95 5.71
N LEU A 475 16.50 -15.74 6.07
CA LEU A 475 15.11 -15.32 6.06
C LEU A 475 14.69 -14.88 7.47
N PRO A 476 14.26 -13.62 7.69
CA PRO A 476 13.82 -13.20 9.01
C PRO A 476 12.57 -13.98 9.43
N ARG A 477 12.46 -14.31 10.72
CA ARG A 477 11.35 -15.15 11.21
C ARG A 477 10.01 -14.43 11.27
N TRP A 478 10.01 -13.11 11.40
CA TRP A 478 8.79 -12.31 11.42
C TRP A 478 8.12 -12.24 10.04
N ASP A 479 8.87 -12.40 8.94
CA ASP A 479 8.33 -12.55 7.59
C ASP A 479 9.28 -13.37 6.68
N ARG A 480 8.92 -14.65 6.49
CA ARG A 480 9.70 -15.60 5.67
C ARG A 480 9.61 -15.35 4.16
N THR A 481 8.81 -14.39 3.71
CA THR A 481 8.78 -13.95 2.31
C THR A 481 9.91 -12.99 1.98
N LEU A 482 10.62 -12.49 3.00
CA LEU A 482 11.76 -11.61 2.88
C LEU A 482 13.09 -12.36 3.03
N ALA A 483 14.18 -11.76 2.56
CA ALA A 483 15.54 -12.24 2.73
C ALA A 483 16.50 -11.07 3.01
N LEU A 484 17.51 -11.31 3.83
CA LEU A 484 18.61 -10.36 4.07
C LEU A 484 19.38 -10.12 2.77
N ALA A 485 19.52 -8.86 2.38
CA ALA A 485 20.19 -8.44 1.16
C ALA A 485 20.96 -7.13 1.38
N ALA A 486 21.89 -6.83 0.47
CA ALA A 486 22.45 -5.48 0.40
C ALA A 486 21.48 -4.51 -0.30
N GLY A 487 21.44 -3.26 0.17
CA GLY A 487 20.72 -2.17 -0.47
C GLY A 487 21.26 -1.88 -1.88
N GLY A 488 22.57 -2.04 -2.06
CA GLY A 488 23.27 -1.99 -3.35
C GLY A 488 24.62 -2.71 -3.32
N ASP A 489 25.30 -2.77 -4.47
CA ASP A 489 26.52 -3.57 -4.68
C ASP A 489 27.82 -2.82 -4.39
N GLN A 490 27.79 -1.75 -3.58
CA GLN A 490 28.98 -0.96 -3.24
C GLN A 490 29.33 -1.10 -1.75
N ALA A 491 30.61 -0.92 -1.42
CA ALA A 491 31.01 -0.82 -0.01
C ALA A 491 30.34 0.41 0.63
N GLY A 492 29.91 0.26 1.88
CA GLY A 492 29.12 1.24 2.63
C GLY A 492 27.60 1.18 2.37
N ALA A 493 27.12 0.30 1.48
CA ALA A 493 25.68 0.12 1.26
C ALA A 493 25.03 -0.50 2.49
N ASP A 494 23.89 0.06 2.93
CA ASP A 494 23.13 -0.48 4.06
C ASP A 494 22.59 -1.88 3.74
N LEU A 495 22.53 -2.74 4.76
CA LEU A 495 21.81 -3.99 4.65
C LEU A 495 20.34 -3.78 4.94
N VAL A 496 19.53 -4.50 4.19
CA VAL A 496 18.08 -4.41 4.19
C VAL A 496 17.46 -5.79 4.11
N VAL A 497 16.16 -5.89 4.38
CA VAL A 497 15.36 -7.06 4.03
C VAL A 497 14.55 -6.75 2.77
N LYS A 498 14.66 -7.62 1.75
CA LYS A 498 13.96 -7.49 0.46
C LYS A 498 13.06 -8.71 0.23
N VAL A 499 12.03 -8.56 -0.60
CA VAL A 499 11.23 -9.69 -1.06
C VAL A 499 12.15 -10.73 -1.69
N ARG A 500 11.96 -12.00 -1.32
CA ARG A 500 12.81 -13.09 -1.76
C ARG A 500 12.66 -13.31 -3.26
N ASP A 501 13.73 -13.05 -4.01
CA ASP A 501 13.80 -13.18 -5.46
C ASP A 501 14.73 -14.32 -5.91
N GLY A 502 15.46 -14.92 -4.96
CA GLY A 502 16.39 -16.03 -5.22
C GLY A 502 17.67 -15.61 -5.96
N SER A 503 17.89 -14.30 -6.14
CA SER A 503 19.07 -13.75 -6.78
C SER A 503 20.34 -14.03 -5.98
N PRO A 504 21.53 -13.96 -6.60
CA PRO A 504 22.80 -14.04 -5.88
C PRO A 504 22.97 -12.94 -4.81
N GLY A 505 22.31 -11.80 -4.96
CA GLY A 505 22.36 -10.68 -4.01
C GLY A 505 21.71 -10.96 -2.65
N GLN A 506 20.93 -12.04 -2.53
CA GLN A 506 20.30 -12.51 -1.29
C GLN A 506 21.03 -13.70 -0.65
N ARG A 507 22.17 -14.10 -1.21
CA ARG A 507 22.93 -15.27 -0.76
C ARG A 507 24.15 -14.84 0.04
N TRP A 508 24.32 -15.49 1.18
CA TRP A 508 25.40 -15.26 2.12
C TRP A 508 26.21 -16.53 2.31
N LEU A 509 27.52 -16.40 2.19
CA LEU A 509 28.49 -17.47 2.33
C LEU A 509 29.29 -17.24 3.60
N SER A 510 29.34 -18.23 4.48
CA SER A 510 30.29 -18.26 5.59
C SER A 510 31.63 -18.80 5.08
N GLY A 511 32.68 -17.98 5.10
CA GLY A 511 34.03 -18.38 4.64
C GLY A 511 35.06 -18.33 5.76
N GLY A 512 35.90 -19.36 5.86
CA GLY A 512 37.20 -19.27 6.53
C GLY A 512 38.21 -18.58 5.60
N SER A 513 39.16 -17.82 6.15
CA SER A 513 40.25 -17.24 5.37
C SER A 513 41.07 -18.35 4.70
N SER A 514 41.22 -18.29 3.38
CA SER A 514 42.32 -18.94 2.67
C SER A 514 43.57 -18.10 2.81
#